data_AF-A0A345PIX5-F1
#
_entry.id   AF-A0A345PIX5-F1
#
_cell.length_a   1.000
_cell.length_b   1.000
_cell.length_c   1.000
_cell.angle_alpha   90.00
_cell.angle_beta   90.00
_cell.angle_gamma   90.00
#
_symmetry.space_group_name_H-M   'P 1'
#
loop_
_entity.id
_entity.type
_entity.pdbx_description
1 polymer ?
#
loop_
_entity_poly.entity_id
_entity_poly.type
_entity_poly.pdbx_seq_one_letter_code
_entity_poly.pdbx_strand_id
1 'polypeptide(L)' 'MVSAATIVLNEKKEILLIEGPLRGWEMPGGQVEEGESLKDAAIRETKEESGIDVEIIKFCGIFQNVHRCYYISNP' A
#
# COMPACT_ATOMS: atom_id res chain seq x y z
N MET A 1 -4.51 12.13 6.37
CA MET A 1 -3.56 11.77 5.30
C MET A 1 -4.27 10.83 4.37
N VAL A 2 -4.18 11.06 3.06
CA VAL A 2 -4.70 10.11 2.06
C VAL A 2 -3.51 9.28 1.60
N SER A 3 -3.68 7.97 1.57
CA SER A 3 -2.70 7.02 1.06
C SER A 3 -3.32 6.19 -0.04
N ALA A 4 -2.46 5.67 -0.91
CA ALA A 4 -2.83 4.71 -1.94
C ALA A 4 -1.96 3.46 -1.76
N ALA A 5 -2.59 2.28 -1.85
CA ALA A 5 -1.92 1.00 -1.70
C ALA A 5 -2.38 0.04 -2.80
N THR A 6 -1.54 -0.94 -3.14
CA THR A 6 -1.79 -1.89 -4.22
C THR A 6 -1.95 -3.32 -3.70
N ILE A 7 -2.86 -4.07 -4.33
CA ILE A 7 -2.86 -5.53 -4.24
C ILE A 7 -2.31 -6.03 -5.58
N VAL A 8 -1.05 -6.45 -5.57
CA VAL A 8 -0.37 -6.94 -6.78
C VAL A 8 -0.39 -8.46 -6.77
N LEU A 9 -0.91 -9.04 -7.85
CA LEU A 9 -0.91 -10.48 -8.09
C LEU A 9 0.06 -10.79 -9.23
N ASN A 10 0.89 -11.81 -9.04
CA ASN A 10 1.65 -12.40 -10.14
C ASN A 10 0.82 -13.46 -10.88
N GLU A 11 1.38 -14.09 -11.92
CA GLU A 11 0.72 -15.13 -12.72
C GLU A 11 0.31 -16.36 -11.90
N LYS A 12 0.99 -16.62 -10.79
CA LYS A 12 0.71 -17.73 -9.86
C LYS A 12 -0.35 -17.38 -8.82
N LYS A 13 -0.92 -16.17 -8.86
CA LYS A 13 -1.87 -15.62 -7.88
C LYS A 13 -1.26 -15.45 -6.48
N GLU A 14 0.05 -15.22 -6.42
CA GLU A 14 0.73 -14.85 -5.18
C GLU A 14 0.67 -13.33 -5.02
N ILE A 15 0.55 -12.86 -3.76
CA ILE A 15 0.44 -11.44 -3.42
C ILE A 15 1.83 -10.89 -3.12
N LEU A 16 2.16 -9.73 -3.68
CA LEU A 16 3.33 -8.95 -3.27
C LEU A 16 3.08 -8.31 -1.91
N LEU A 17 4.00 -8.54 -0.97
CA LEU A 17 4.04 -7.88 0.33
C LEU A 17 5.43 -7.30 0.55
N ILE A 18 5.49 -6.19 1.28
CA ILE A 18 6.72 -5.56 1.76
C ILE A 18 6.83 -5.75 3.27
N GLU A 19 8.04 -5.89 3.80
CA GLU A 19 8.26 -6.01 5.25
C GLU A 19 8.72 -4.66 5.82
N GLY A 20 7.81 -3.99 6.53
CA GLY A 20 8.09 -2.74 7.22
C GLY A 20 8.66 -2.99 8.63
N PRO A 21 9.61 -2.16 9.11
CA PRO A 21 10.31 -2.38 10.38
C PRO A 21 9.42 -2.29 11.63
N LEU A 22 8.22 -1.70 11.52
CA LEU A 22 7.29 -1.51 12.64
C LEU A 22 6.02 -2.35 12.54
N ARG A 23 5.53 -2.58 11.32
CA ARG A 23 4.20 -3.15 11.07
C ARG A 23 4.25 -4.57 10.49
N GLY A 24 5.46 -5.07 10.17
CA GLY A 24 5.65 -6.38 9.56
C GLY A 24 5.22 -6.36 8.10
N TRP A 25 4.59 -7.44 7.64
CA TRP A 25 4.16 -7.58 6.25
C TRP A 25 2.96 -6.68 5.91
N GLU A 26 3.14 -5.82 4.92
CA GLU A 26 2.14 -4.85 4.45
C GLU A 26 2.00 -4.90 2.92
N MET A 27 0.88 -4.36 2.42
CA MET A 27 0.74 -4.07 1.00
C MET A 27 1.64 -2.87 0.64
N PRO A 28 2.27 -2.85 -0.54
CA PRO A 28 2.99 -1.67 -1.00
C PRO A 28 2.06 -0.47 -1.10
N GLY A 29 2.54 0.70 -0.71
CA GLY A 29 1.77 1.92 -0.75
C GLY A 29 2.22 2.97 0.23
N GLY A 30 1.87 4.22 -0.08
CA GLY A 30 2.31 5.36 0.69
C GLY A 30 1.41 6.56 0.51
N GLN A 31 1.94 7.73 0.87
CA GLN A 31 1.19 8.96 0.88
C GLN A 31 0.97 9.47 -0.55
N VAL A 32 -0.22 9.98 -0.82
CA VAL A 32 -0.49 10.67 -2.09
C VAL A 32 0.08 12.08 -2.00
N GLU A 33 0.92 12.45 -2.97
CA GLU A 33 1.56 13.76 -3.03
C GLU A 33 0.62 14.85 -3.60
N GLU A 34 1.00 16.12 -3.42
CA GLU A 34 0.22 17.23 -3.93
C GLU A 34 0.22 17.24 -5.48
N GLY A 35 -0.98 17.26 -6.07
CA GLY A 35 -1.15 17.20 -7.53
C GLY A 35 -1.08 15.78 -8.11
N GLU A 36 -0.83 14.75 -7.29
CA GLU A 36 -0.77 13.35 -7.70
C GLU A 36 -2.16 12.69 -7.65
N SER A 37 -2.46 11.82 -8.62
CA SER A 37 -3.67 11.00 -8.56
C SER A 37 -3.46 9.79 -7.63
N LEU A 38 -4.54 9.23 -7.06
CA LEU A 38 -4.45 7.98 -6.28
C LEU A 38 -3.79 6.83 -7.07
N LYS A 39 -4.01 6.81 -8.39
CA LYS A 39 -3.44 5.78 -9.29
C LYS A 39 -1.94 5.99 -9.45
N ASP A 40 -1.50 7.22 -9.68
CA ASP A 40 -0.08 7.54 -9.87
C ASP A 40 0.69 7.29 -8.58
N ALA A 41 0.14 7.72 -7.43
CA ALA A 41 0.71 7.45 -6.11
C ALA A 41 0.88 5.94 -5.87
N ALA A 42 -0.16 5.15 -6.12
CA ALA A 42 -0.10 3.69 -5.97
C ALA A 42 1.00 3.04 -6.84
N ILE A 43 1.17 3.49 -8.09
CA ILE A 43 2.19 2.97 -9.00
C ILE A 43 3.59 3.38 -8.54
N ARG A 44 3.78 4.67 -8.21
CA ARG A 44 5.07 5.22 -7.74
C ARG A 44 5.53 4.52 -6.47
N GLU A 45 4.69 4.47 -5.44
CA GLU A 45 5.02 3.85 -4.14
C GLU A 45 5.34 2.37 -4.31
N THR A 46 4.53 1.64 -5.09
CA THR A 46 4.82 0.22 -5.37
C THR A 46 6.20 0.05 -6.03
N LYS A 47 6.54 0.93 -6.98
CA LYS A 47 7.84 0.89 -7.66
C LYS A 47 8.99 1.25 -6.73
N GLU A 48 8.82 2.26 -5.87
CA GLU A 48 9.84 2.71 -4.91
C GLU A 48 10.14 1.65 -3.85
N GLU A 49 9.11 1.00 -3.30
CA GLU A 49 9.26 0.04 -2.21
C GLU A 49 9.66 -1.37 -2.66
N SER A 50 9.26 -1.78 -3.87
CA SER A 50 9.48 -3.16 -4.36
C SER A 50 10.37 -3.26 -5.61
N GLY A 51 10.59 -2.17 -6.34
CA GLY A 51 11.26 -2.17 -7.65
C GLY A 51 10.42 -2.72 -8.81
N ILE A 52 9.16 -3.10 -8.57
CA ILE A 52 8.29 -3.75 -9.57
C ILE A 52 7.43 -2.71 -10.27
N ASP A 53 7.35 -2.79 -11.61
CA ASP A 53 6.40 -2.03 -12.42
C ASP A 53 5.04 -2.72 -12.43
N VAL A 54 3.97 -1.96 -12.20
CA VAL A 54 2.61 -2.48 -12.09
C VAL A 54 1.62 -1.69 -12.94
N GLU A 55 0.55 -2.36 -13.37
CA GLU A 55 -0.60 -1.75 -14.01
C GLU A 55 -1.83 -1.86 -13.10
N ILE A 56 -2.53 -0.75 -12.87
CA ILE A 56 -3.77 -0.76 -12.11
C ILE A 56 -4.93 -1.20 -13.01
N ILE A 57 -5.40 -2.43 -12.76
CA ILE A 57 -6.50 -3.05 -13.52
C ILE A 57 -7.88 -2.87 -12.88
N LYS A 58 -7.94 -2.60 -11.56
CA LYS A 58 -9.20 -2.57 -10.81
C LYS A 58 -9.09 -1.75 -9.52
N PHE A 59 -10.12 -0.97 -9.24
CA PHE A 59 -10.30 -0.34 -7.93
C PHE A 59 -10.88 -1.33 -6.91
N CYS A 60 -10.25 -1.45 -5.75
CA CYS A 60 -10.67 -2.40 -4.71
C CYS A 60 -11.63 -1.79 -3.67
N GLY A 61 -11.41 -0.54 -3.25
CA GLY A 61 -12.24 0.12 -2.26
C GLY A 61 -11.53 1.24 -1.52
N ILE A 62 -12.24 1.83 -0.55
CA ILE A 62 -11.72 2.83 0.38
C ILE A 62 -11.74 2.21 1.78
N PHE A 63 -10.61 2.29 2.48
CA PHE A 63 -10.53 1.93 3.89
C PHE A 63 -10.33 3.19 4.72
N GLN A 64 -11.08 3.31 5.81
CA GLN A 64 -10.94 4.38 6.78
C GLN A 64 -10.92 3.78 8.18
N ASN A 65 -9.88 4.07 8.95
CA ASN A 65 -9.86 3.72 10.36
C ASN A 65 -10.64 4.78 11.16
N VAL A 66 -11.83 4.41 11.62
CA VAL A 66 -12.75 5.31 12.36
C VAL A 66 -12.53 5.28 13.88
N HIS A 67 -11.73 4.34 14.39
CA HIS A 67 -11.36 4.23 15.80
C HIS A 67 -9.85 4.31 15.98
N ARG A 68 -9.41 4.98 17.03
CA ARG A 68 -7.98 5.09 17.34
C ARG A 68 -7.51 3.75 17.93
N CYS A 69 -6.91 2.88 17.13
CA CYS A 69 -6.23 1.68 17.64
C CYS A 69 -5.03 2.10 18.51
N TYR A 70 -5.12 1.87 19.82
CA TYR A 70 -3.96 1.96 20.70
C TYR A 70 -3.14 0.67 20.54
N TYR A 71 -1.96 0.76 19.94
CA TYR A 71 -0.96 -0.29 20.03
C TYR A 71 -0.36 -0.24 21.43
N ILE A 72 -0.73 -1.19 22.30
CA ILE A 72 0.02 -1.45 23.53
C ILE A 72 1.14 -2.41 23.12
N SER A 73 2.33 -1.87 22.86
CA SER A 73 3.54 -2.69 22.81
C SER A 73 3.78 -3.23 24.22
N ASN A 74 3.55 -4.53 24.44
CA ASN A 74 4.03 -5.15 25.67
C ASN A 74 5.56 -5.18 25.64
N PRO A 75 6.24 -4.84 26.75
CA PRO A 75 7.70 -4.86 26.84
C PRO A 75 8.29 -6.28 26.75
#